data_AF-A0A094DAU3-F1
#
_entry.id   AF-A0A094DAU3-F1
#
_cell.length_a   1.000
_cell.length_b   1.000
_cell.length_c   1.000
_cell.angle_alpha   90.00
_cell.angle_beta   90.00
_cell.angle_gamma   90.00
#
_symmetry.space_group_name_H-M   'P 1'
#
loop_
_entity.id
_entity.type
_entity.pdbx_description
1 polymer ?
#
loop_
_entity_poly.entity_id
_entity_poly.type
_entity_poly.pdbx_seq_one_letter_code
_entity_poly.pdbx_strand_id
1 'polypeptide(L)'
;MDMPTTPCNPDRYPFPESGDGCWRLGGEWYTAILTMQPQIARITSRQAQLRPIAEPLWQELYAINGYTKEREMRAKQLNPQYGPVMGEYRALDEELKRFAKLRALMMALSRHMQRKNLVWPGDEDDFTFPYPLDKYWNTGPARSYSGL
;
A
#
# COMPACT_ATOMS: atom_id res chain seq x y z
N MET A 1 -3.61 5.43 -14.58
CA MET A 1 -2.22 5.59 -14.11
C MET A 1 -1.76 4.26 -13.55
N ASP A 2 -0.80 3.63 -14.21
CA ASP A 2 -0.09 2.47 -13.66
C ASP A 2 0.77 2.94 -12.49
N MET A 3 0.37 2.58 -11.28
CA MET A 3 1.31 2.62 -10.18
C MET A 3 2.46 1.66 -10.48
N PRO A 4 3.69 1.98 -10.04
CA PRO A 4 4.81 1.07 -10.21
C PRO A 4 4.43 -0.32 -9.66
N THR A 5 4.35 -1.31 -10.54
CA THR A 5 3.96 -2.70 -10.25
C THR A 5 5.10 -3.50 -9.62
N THR A 6 6.32 -2.96 -9.64
CA THR A 6 7.51 -3.57 -9.05
C THR A 6 7.70 -3.16 -7.58
N PRO A 7 8.33 -4.01 -6.75
CA PRO A 7 8.70 -3.66 -5.38
C PRO A 7 9.83 -2.63 -5.43
N CYS A 8 9.48 -1.36 -5.65
CA CYS A 8 10.41 -0.27 -5.44
C CYS A 8 10.59 -0.14 -3.92
N ASN A 9 11.75 -0.59 -3.44
CA ASN A 9 12.29 -0.11 -2.18
C ASN A 9 12.17 1.44 -2.22
N PRO A 10 11.46 2.07 -1.27
CA PRO A 10 11.32 3.53 -1.23
C PRO A 10 12.66 4.27 -1.29
N ASP A 11 13.75 3.64 -0.82
CA ASP A 11 15.11 4.20 -0.85
C ASP A 11 15.77 4.15 -2.24
N ARG A 12 15.20 3.38 -3.18
CA ARG A 12 15.70 3.21 -4.55
C ARG A 12 14.76 3.79 -5.61
N TYR A 13 13.66 4.44 -5.19
CA TYR A 13 12.74 5.05 -6.13
C TYR A 13 13.44 6.24 -6.83
N PRO A 14 13.38 6.34 -8.18
CA PRO A 14 14.00 7.43 -8.91
C PRO A 14 13.16 8.72 -8.77
N PHE A 15 13.28 9.38 -7.63
CA PHE A 15 12.61 10.66 -7.39
C PHE A 15 13.13 11.73 -8.36
N PRO A 16 12.29 12.71 -8.75
CA PRO A 16 12.73 13.86 -9.53
C PRO A 16 13.89 14.60 -8.85
N GLU A 17 14.77 15.20 -9.65
CA GLU A 17 15.89 16.00 -9.13
C GLU A 17 15.48 17.45 -8.82
N SER A 18 14.46 17.97 -9.51
CA SER A 18 13.92 19.32 -9.31
C SER A 18 12.91 19.37 -8.17
N GLY A 19 12.87 20.50 -7.44
CA GLY A 19 11.82 20.81 -6.47
C GLY A 19 10.42 20.70 -7.08
N ASP A 20 10.13 21.43 -8.16
CA ASP A 20 8.82 21.44 -8.82
C ASP A 20 8.31 20.04 -9.20
N GLY A 21 9.21 19.20 -9.73
CA GLY A 21 8.91 17.81 -10.05
C GLY A 21 8.54 16.98 -8.81
N CYS A 22 9.26 17.16 -7.70
CA CYS A 22 8.95 16.51 -6.43
C CYS A 22 7.61 16.99 -5.85
N TRP A 23 7.35 18.29 -5.91
CA TRP A 23 6.09 18.89 -5.44
C TRP A 23 4.88 18.37 -6.23
N ARG A 24 4.99 18.34 -7.57
CA ARG A 24 3.94 17.78 -8.43
C ARG A 24 3.68 16.31 -8.11
N LEU A 25 4.73 15.49 -8.01
CA LEU A 25 4.63 14.07 -7.69
C LEU A 25 4.01 13.83 -6.31
N GLY A 26 4.43 14.59 -5.30
CA GLY A 26 3.86 14.51 -3.96
C GLY A 26 2.39 14.93 -3.93
N GLY A 27 1.99 15.93 -4.72
CA GLY A 27 0.60 16.38 -4.85
C GLY A 27 -0.31 15.32 -5.49
N GLU A 28 0.20 14.64 -6.52
CA GLU A 28 -0.47 13.51 -7.17
C GLU A 28 -0.70 12.35 -6.17
N TRP A 29 0.35 11.97 -5.43
CA TRP A 29 0.25 10.90 -4.42
C TRP A 29 -0.60 11.28 -3.22
N TYR A 30 -0.54 12.53 -2.76
CA TYR A 30 -1.38 13.03 -1.68
C TYR A 30 -2.86 12.98 -2.07
N THR A 31 -3.21 13.42 -3.27
CA THR A 31 -4.57 13.32 -3.81
C THR A 31 -5.05 11.86 -3.88
N ALA A 32 -4.19 10.94 -4.32
CA ALA A 32 -4.51 9.51 -4.35
C ALA A 32 -4.76 8.96 -2.93
N ILE A 33 -3.95 9.33 -1.95
CA ILE A 33 -4.12 8.94 -0.54
C ILE A 33 -5.47 9.46 -0.01
N LEU A 34 -5.77 10.74 -0.20
CA LEU A 34 -7.04 11.33 0.24
C LEU A 34 -8.26 10.65 -0.40
N THR A 35 -8.14 10.20 -1.64
CA THR A 35 -9.20 9.47 -2.34
C THR A 35 -9.43 8.08 -1.74
N MET A 36 -8.34 7.39 -1.36
CA MET A 36 -8.42 6.03 -0.80
C MET A 36 -8.79 6.02 0.69
N GLN A 37 -8.30 6.99 1.47
CA GLN A 37 -8.35 7.02 2.93
C GLN A 37 -9.75 6.77 3.54
N PRO A 38 -10.86 7.34 3.01
CA PRO A 38 -12.20 7.10 3.56
C PRO A 38 -12.62 5.63 3.55
N GLN A 39 -12.10 4.84 2.62
CA GLN A 39 -12.49 3.44 2.44
C GLN A 39 -11.58 2.47 3.22
N ILE A 40 -10.38 2.90 3.63
CA ILE A 40 -9.35 2.03 4.22
C ILE A 40 -9.85 1.31 5.47
N ALA A 41 -10.59 1.99 6.35
CA ALA A 41 -11.12 1.34 7.56
C ALA A 41 -12.12 0.22 7.21
N ARG A 42 -13.00 0.45 6.24
CA ARG A 42 -13.96 -0.54 5.74
C ARG A 42 -13.25 -1.72 5.07
N ILE A 43 -12.29 -1.44 4.18
CA ILE A 43 -11.49 -2.44 3.47
C ILE A 43 -10.71 -3.30 4.47
N THR A 44 -10.07 -2.68 5.46
CA THR A 44 -9.31 -3.37 6.52
C THR A 44 -10.20 -4.31 7.33
N SER A 45 -11.38 -3.83 7.75
CA SER A 45 -12.33 -4.64 8.51
C SER A 45 -12.82 -5.83 7.68
N ARG A 46 -13.21 -5.61 6.43
CA ARG A 46 -13.68 -6.66 5.53
C ARG A 46 -12.58 -7.69 5.24
N GLN A 47 -11.37 -7.23 4.95
CA GLN A 47 -10.21 -8.10 4.73
C GLN A 47 -9.95 -8.98 5.96
N ALA A 48 -10.04 -8.42 7.18
CA ALA A 48 -9.86 -9.16 8.42
C ALA A 48 -10.96 -10.21 8.65
N GLN A 49 -12.20 -9.94 8.24
CA GLN A 49 -13.31 -10.90 8.28
C GLN A 49 -13.10 -12.07 7.33
N LEU A 50 -12.49 -11.83 6.15
CA LEU A 50 -12.26 -12.87 5.15
C LEU A 50 -11.00 -13.70 5.42
N ARG A 51 -10.01 -13.13 6.11
CA ARG A 51 -8.71 -13.77 6.39
C ARG A 51 -8.81 -15.20 6.97
N PRO A 52 -9.66 -15.51 7.97
CA PRO A 52 -9.73 -16.85 8.55
C PRO A 52 -10.15 -17.93 7.54
N ILE A 53 -10.84 -17.54 6.47
CA ILE A 53 -11.31 -18.45 5.42
C ILE A 53 -10.31 -18.45 4.25
N ALA A 54 -9.83 -17.28 3.84
CA ALA A 54 -8.99 -17.14 2.65
C ALA A 54 -7.53 -17.59 2.87
N GLU A 55 -6.93 -17.26 4.02
CA GLU A 55 -5.51 -17.54 4.27
C GLU A 55 -5.19 -19.05 4.30
N PRO A 56 -5.98 -19.93 4.96
CA PRO A 56 -5.74 -21.37 4.91
C PRO A 56 -5.83 -21.95 3.50
N LEU A 57 -6.82 -21.49 2.71
CA LEU A 57 -7.01 -21.94 1.33
C LEU A 57 -5.87 -21.48 0.43
N TRP A 58 -5.33 -20.29 0.67
CA TRP A 58 -4.12 -19.81 0.02
C TRP A 58 -2.92 -20.70 0.37
N GLN A 59 -2.72 -21.02 1.65
CA GLN A 59 -1.64 -21.91 2.09
C GLN A 59 -1.75 -23.29 1.46
N GLU A 60 -2.94 -23.88 1.36
CA GLU A 60 -3.17 -25.15 0.65
C GLU A 60 -2.73 -25.10 -0.82
N LEU A 61 -3.00 -23.99 -1.51
CA LEU A 61 -2.63 -23.81 -2.92
C LEU A 61 -1.14 -23.52 -3.13
N TYR A 62 -0.45 -22.94 -2.15
CA TYR A 62 0.97 -22.58 -2.24
C TYR A 62 1.90 -23.61 -1.58
N ALA A 63 1.38 -24.50 -0.73
CA ALA A 63 2.10 -25.68 -0.27
C ALA A 63 2.41 -26.65 -1.43
N ILE A 64 1.62 -26.61 -2.51
CA ILE A 64 1.92 -27.31 -3.75
C ILE A 64 2.97 -26.50 -4.52
N ASN A 65 4.23 -26.94 -4.44
CA ASN A 65 5.36 -26.28 -5.08
C ASN A 65 5.20 -26.23 -6.61
N GLY A 66 5.36 -25.05 -7.20
CA GLY A 66 5.35 -24.82 -8.64
C GLY A 66 3.95 -24.73 -9.29
N TYR A 67 3.91 -24.48 -10.59
CA TYR A 67 2.67 -24.54 -11.39
C TYR A 67 2.49 -25.98 -11.88
N THR A 68 2.06 -26.87 -10.98
CA THR A 68 1.82 -28.28 -11.28
C THR A 68 0.34 -28.54 -11.61
N LYS A 69 0.07 -29.64 -12.31
CA LYS A 69 -1.31 -30.11 -12.57
C LYS A 69 -2.10 -30.35 -11.27
N GLU A 70 -1.42 -30.72 -10.18
CA GLU A 70 -2.01 -30.91 -8.86
C GLU A 70 -2.51 -29.59 -8.28
N ARG A 71 -1.74 -28.51 -8.44
CA ARG A 71 -2.15 -27.16 -8.04
C ARG A 71 -3.35 -26.67 -8.83
N GLU A 72 -3.36 -26.89 -10.15
CA GLU A 72 -4.51 -26.53 -11.00
C GLU A 72 -5.76 -27.32 -10.64
N MET A 73 -5.62 -28.62 -10.35
CA MET A 73 -6.74 -29.48 -9.95
C MET A 73 -7.31 -29.05 -8.60
N ARG A 74 -6.44 -28.75 -7.63
CA ARG A 74 -6.85 -28.23 -6.32
C ARG A 74 -7.52 -26.87 -6.43
N ALA A 75 -6.99 -25.97 -7.26
CA ALA A 75 -7.62 -24.69 -7.56
C ALA A 75 -9.02 -24.87 -8.17
N LYS A 76 -9.19 -25.79 -9.13
CA LYS A 76 -10.50 -26.12 -9.71
C LYS A 76 -11.49 -26.69 -8.71
N GLN A 77 -11.03 -27.47 -7.72
CA GLN A 77 -11.87 -28.00 -6.65
C GLN A 77 -12.32 -26.91 -5.67
N LEU A 78 -11.44 -25.96 -5.34
CA LEU A 78 -11.74 -24.88 -4.39
C LEU A 78 -12.53 -23.73 -5.02
N ASN A 79 -12.42 -23.51 -6.33
CA ASN A 79 -13.02 -22.37 -7.03
C ASN A 79 -14.56 -22.24 -6.89
N PRO A 80 -15.38 -23.30 -6.99
CA PRO A 80 -16.84 -23.18 -6.90
C PRO A 80 -17.32 -22.68 -5.54
N GLN A 81 -16.62 -23.05 -4.47
CA GLN A 81 -17.05 -22.78 -3.09
C GLN A 81 -16.37 -21.54 -2.51
N TYR A 82 -15.11 -21.28 -2.89
CA TYR A 82 -14.29 -20.25 -2.26
C TYR A 82 -13.68 -19.25 -3.25
N GLY A 83 -13.87 -19.43 -4.56
CA GLY A 83 -13.37 -18.52 -5.59
C GLY A 83 -13.78 -17.05 -5.36
N PRO A 84 -15.06 -16.75 -5.08
CA PRO A 84 -15.49 -15.38 -4.78
C PRO A 84 -14.82 -14.78 -3.52
N VAL A 85 -14.69 -15.57 -2.45
CA VAL A 85 -14.09 -15.14 -1.18
C VAL A 85 -12.58 -14.86 -1.35
N MET A 86 -11.88 -15.76 -2.04
CA MET A 86 -10.45 -15.61 -2.35
C MET A 86 -10.20 -14.42 -3.27
N GLY A 87 -11.07 -14.21 -4.27
CA GLY A 87 -11.02 -13.06 -5.17
C GLY A 87 -11.22 -11.74 -4.42
N GLU A 88 -12.25 -11.66 -3.57
CA GLU A 88 -12.51 -10.48 -2.73
C GLU A 88 -11.35 -10.21 -1.76
N TYR A 89 -10.88 -11.23 -1.04
CA TYR A 89 -9.75 -11.10 -0.11
C TYR A 89 -8.51 -10.55 -0.79
N ARG A 90 -8.16 -11.10 -1.96
CA ARG A 90 -7.01 -10.66 -2.74
C ARG A 90 -7.15 -9.22 -3.22
N ALA A 91 -8.32 -8.82 -3.71
CA ALA A 91 -8.56 -7.46 -4.17
C ALA A 91 -8.42 -6.45 -3.02
N LEU A 92 -8.99 -6.76 -1.85
CA LEU A 92 -8.88 -5.91 -0.67
C LEU A 92 -7.43 -5.82 -0.16
N ASP A 93 -6.70 -6.94 -0.16
CA ASP A 93 -5.29 -6.98 0.22
C ASP A 93 -4.40 -6.16 -0.74
N GLU A 94 -4.63 -6.26 -2.04
CA GLU A 94 -3.95 -5.44 -3.06
C GLU A 94 -4.22 -3.94 -2.86
N GLU A 95 -5.44 -3.57 -2.48
CA GLU A 95 -5.80 -2.18 -2.21
C GLU A 95 -5.14 -1.63 -0.92
N LEU A 96 -5.07 -2.45 0.14
CA LEU A 96 -4.32 -2.09 1.35
C LEU A 96 -2.82 -1.96 1.09
N LYS A 97 -2.23 -2.88 0.31
CA LYS A 97 -0.82 -2.83 -0.11
C LYS A 97 -0.53 -1.59 -0.95
N ARG A 98 -1.41 -1.26 -1.89
CA ARG A 98 -1.36 -0.02 -2.68
C ARG A 98 -1.31 1.20 -1.77
N PHE A 99 -2.23 1.27 -0.80
CA PHE A 99 -2.33 2.40 0.12
C PHE A 99 -1.06 2.54 0.98
N ALA A 100 -0.59 1.43 1.56
CA ALA A 100 0.65 1.41 2.35
C ALA A 100 1.86 1.86 1.52
N LYS A 101 1.96 1.41 0.27
CA LYS A 101 3.05 1.78 -0.65
C LYS A 101 3.05 3.28 -0.96
N LEU A 102 1.89 3.87 -1.26
CA LEU A 102 1.78 5.31 -1.50
C LEU A 102 2.25 6.13 -0.28
N ARG A 103 1.87 5.70 0.93
CA ARG A 103 2.34 6.35 2.16
C ARG A 103 3.86 6.22 2.35
N ALA A 104 4.42 5.04 2.09
CA ALA A 104 5.87 4.84 2.16
C ALA A 104 6.63 5.71 1.13
N LEU A 105 6.13 5.81 -0.10
CA LEU A 105 6.71 6.65 -1.15
C LEU A 105 6.63 8.13 -0.79
N MET A 106 5.53 8.60 -0.20
CA MET A 106 5.40 9.97 0.30
C MET A 106 6.44 10.31 1.37
N MET A 107 6.66 9.40 2.34
CA MET A 107 7.71 9.59 3.35
C MET A 107 9.11 9.62 2.73
N ALA A 108 9.39 8.73 1.78
CA ALA A 108 10.69 8.69 1.11
C ALA A 108 10.93 9.93 0.23
N LEU A 109 9.89 10.45 -0.43
CA LEU A 109 9.95 11.71 -1.17
C LEU A 109 10.27 12.88 -0.26
N SER A 110 9.61 12.99 0.90
CA SER A 110 9.91 14.03 1.89
C SER A 110 11.37 13.98 2.33
N ARG A 111 11.90 12.80 2.68
CA ARG A 111 13.32 12.61 3.03
C ARG A 111 14.26 12.92 1.86
N HIS A 112 13.87 12.61 0.62
CA HIS A 112 14.66 12.95 -0.56
C HIS A 112 14.75 14.46 -0.75
N MET A 113 13.61 15.15 -0.71
CA MET A 113 13.56 16.61 -0.85
C MET A 113 14.35 17.32 0.25
N GLN A 114 14.26 16.85 1.50
CA GLN A 114 15.06 17.35 2.62
C GLN A 114 16.57 17.17 2.37
N ARG A 115 17.01 15.95 2.03
CA ARG A 115 18.43 15.66 1.75
C ARG A 115 19.00 16.46 0.59
N LYS A 116 18.15 16.86 -0.35
CA LYS A 116 18.54 17.60 -1.56
C LYS A 116 18.30 19.11 -1.46
N ASN A 117 17.89 19.62 -0.29
CA ASN A 117 17.54 21.03 -0.08
C ASN A 117 16.51 21.55 -1.11
N LEU A 118 15.54 20.71 -1.47
CA LEU A 118 14.48 21.02 -2.44
C LEU A 118 13.18 21.49 -1.76
N VAL A 119 13.20 21.61 -0.44
CA VAL A 119 12.10 22.14 0.36
C VAL A 119 12.39 23.60 0.64
N TRP A 120 11.39 24.46 0.43
CA TRP A 120 11.47 25.85 0.87
C TRP A 120 11.38 25.87 2.39
N PRO A 121 12.25 26.64 3.10
CA PRO A 121 12.02 26.88 4.52
C PRO A 121 10.63 27.50 4.67
N GLY A 122 9.76 26.85 5.45
CA GLY A 122 8.48 27.44 5.83
C GLY A 122 8.69 28.54 6.87
N ASP A 123 7.68 29.38 7.03
CA ASP A 123 7.59 30.21 8.24
C ASP A 123 7.39 29.28 9.45
N GLU A 124 8.09 29.57 10.56
CA GLU A 124 8.04 28.82 11.83
C GLU A 124 8.68 27.41 11.85
N ASP A 125 9.78 27.18 11.12
CA ASP A 125 10.52 25.89 11.10
C ASP A 125 9.69 24.67 10.65
N ASP A 126 8.46 24.88 10.19
CA ASP A 126 7.58 23.84 9.65
C ASP A 126 7.87 23.65 8.15
N PHE A 127 8.46 22.51 7.80
CA PHE A 127 8.71 22.13 6.40
C PHE A 127 7.37 21.99 5.64
N THR A 128 7.18 22.84 4.63
CA THR A 128 5.88 23.10 3.97
C THR A 128 5.34 21.99 3.07
N PHE A 129 6.06 20.88 2.84
CA PHE A 129 5.50 19.75 2.07
C PHE A 129 6.23 18.41 2.16
N PRO A 130 5.46 17.33 2.17
CA PRO A 130 4.20 17.19 2.89
C PRO A 130 4.44 16.17 3.99
N TYR A 131 4.72 16.61 5.22
CA TYR A 131 3.93 16.22 6.40
C TYR A 131 4.58 16.47 7.78
N PRO A 132 3.75 16.76 8.80
CA PRO A 132 3.79 16.14 10.12
C PRO A 132 2.81 14.93 10.22
N LEU A 133 3.22 13.74 9.75
CA LEU A 133 2.33 12.54 9.55
C LEU A 133 1.77 11.91 10.81
N ASP A 134 2.27 12.32 11.97
CA ASP A 134 1.98 11.64 13.22
C ASP A 134 0.82 12.26 14.02
N LYS A 135 0.48 13.53 13.80
CA LYS A 135 -0.48 14.24 14.67
C LYS A 135 -1.94 13.82 14.44
N TYR A 136 -2.28 13.35 13.24
CA TYR A 136 -3.65 12.98 12.85
C TYR A 136 -3.81 11.51 12.42
N TRP A 137 -2.74 10.70 12.46
CA TRP A 137 -2.77 9.29 12.03
C TRP A 137 -3.04 8.29 13.16
N ASN A 138 -2.88 8.69 14.42
CA ASN A 138 -3.09 7.83 15.59
C ASN A 138 -4.55 7.46 15.88
N THR A 139 -5.50 7.92 15.06
CA THR A 139 -6.94 7.69 15.26
C THR A 139 -7.54 6.62 14.32
N GLY A 140 -6.73 5.89 13.55
CA GLY A 140 -7.22 4.87 12.61
C GLY A 140 -6.51 3.51 12.67
N PRO A 141 -7.23 2.40 12.36
CA PRO A 141 -6.82 1.01 12.63
C PRO A 141 -5.62 0.48 11.82
N ALA A 142 -4.94 1.32 11.04
CA ALA A 142 -3.83 0.93 10.17
C ALA A 142 -2.52 0.62 10.93
N ARG A 143 -2.46 0.86 12.25
CA ARG A 143 -1.29 0.51 13.09
C ARG A 143 -1.07 -1.00 13.25
N SER A 144 -2.07 -1.83 12.94
CA SER A 144 -1.99 -3.28 13.15
C SER A 144 -1.19 -4.04 12.08
N TYR A 145 -0.72 -3.37 11.02
CA TYR A 145 0.00 -4.01 9.90
C TYR A 145 1.50 -3.75 9.86
N SER A 146 2.01 -2.94 10.79
CA SER A 146 3.44 -2.69 10.97
C SER A 146 3.97 -3.41 12.21
N GLY A 147 3.69 -4.70 12.31
CA GLY A 147 4.29 -5.61 13.29
C GLY A 147 5.22 -6.58 12.57
N LEU A 148 6.50 -6.48 12.91
CA LEU A 148 7.56 -7.51 12.93
C LEU A 148 7.42 -8.72 12.00
#